data_AF-A0A2I0SZV6-F1
#
_entry.id   AF-A0A2I0SZV6-F1
#
_cell.length_a   1.000
_cell.length_b   1.000
_cell.length_c   1.000
_cell.angle_alpha   90.00
_cell.angle_beta   90.00
_cell.angle_gamma   90.00
#
_symmetry.space_group_name_H-M   'P 1'
#
loop_
_entity.id
_entity.type
_entity.pdbx_description
1 polymer ?
#
loop_
_entity_poly.entity_id
_entity_poly.type
_entity_poly.pdbx_seq_one_letter_code
_entity_poly.pdbx_strand_id
1 'polypeptide(L)' 'MPSLFEELQSLDIFLAELYKHLDSSSNERPDISSIQRRIKKVTHDMDMCYGMMGSLFRSGSRQTLFASQLPLQSRPCPGE' A
#
# COMPACT_ATOMS: atom_id res chain seq x y z
N MET A 1 12.07 -5.40 -5.85
CA MET A 1 10.70 -4.84 -5.98
C MET A 1 9.62 -5.77 -5.46
N PRO A 2 9.61 -7.09 -5.79
CA PRO A 2 8.53 -7.98 -5.34
C PRO A 2 8.36 -8.02 -3.81
N SER A 3 9.47 -8.04 -3.08
CA SER A 3 9.47 -8.09 -1.61
C SER A 3 8.87 -6.86 -0.92
N LEU A 4 9.06 -5.65 -1.48
CA LEU A 4 8.47 -4.42 -0.91
C LEU A 4 6.95 -4.38 -1.16
N PHE A 5 6.53 -4.87 -2.32
CA PHE A 5 5.11 -4.95 -2.66
C PHE A 5 4.38 -5.99 -1.80
N GLU A 6 4.98 -7.17 -1.60
CA GLU A 6 4.46 -8.20 -0.68
C GLU A 6 4.40 -7.68 0.76
N GLU A 7 5.45 -6.99 1.24
CA GLU A 7 5.44 -6.37 2.57
C GLU A 7 4.29 -5.36 2.69
N LEU A 8 4.12 -4.49 1.70
CA LEU A 8 3.05 -3.49 1.69
C LEU A 8 1.66 -4.14 1.68
N GLN A 9 1.46 -5.19 0.87
CA GLN A 9 0.22 -5.94 0.81
C GLN A 9 -0.09 -6.62 2.15
N SER A 10 0.92 -7.20 2.80
CA SER A 10 0.77 -7.83 4.12
C SER A 10 0.35 -6.81 5.19
N LEU A 11 0.91 -5.59 5.14
CA LEU A 11 0.57 -4.51 6.07
C LEU A 11 -0.86 -4.00 5.83
N ASP A 12 -1.30 -3.90 4.58
CA ASP A 12 -2.67 -3.50 4.24
C ASP A 12 -3.69 -4.56 4.72
N ILE A 13 -3.38 -5.85 4.55
CA ILE A 13 -4.22 -6.96 5.07
C ILE A 13 -4.28 -6.91 6.60
N PHE A 14 -3.13 -6.77 7.25
CA PHE A 14 -3.04 -6.70 8.71
C PHE A 14 -3.82 -5.50 9.29
N LEU A 15 -3.71 -4.34 8.63
CA LEU A 15 -4.48 -3.15 9.00
C LEU A 15 -5.98 -3.40 8.84
N ALA A 16 -6.42 -4.03 7.75
CA ALA A 16 -7.82 -4.38 7.54
C ALA A 16 -8.36 -5.36 8.60
N GLU A 17 -7.54 -6.34 9.02
CA GLU A 17 -7.89 -7.30 10.07
C GLU A 17 -8.01 -6.62 11.44
N LEU A 18 -7.10 -5.70 11.77
CA LEU A 18 -7.21 -4.87 12.97
C LEU A 18 -8.49 -4.04 12.98
N TYR A 19 -8.81 -3.37 11.87
CA TYR A 19 -10.06 -2.61 11.74
C TYR A 19 -11.32 -3.48 11.85
N LYS A 20 -11.26 -4.75 11.43
CA LYS A 20 -12.39 -5.69 11.53
C LYS A 20 -12.67 -6.13 12.97
N HIS A 21 -11.63 -6.33 13.78
CA HIS A 21 -11.77 -6.81 15.16
C HIS A 21 -12.01 -5.68 16.19
N LEU A 22 -11.95 -4.43 15.74
CA LEU A 22 -12.10 -3.22 16.54
C LEU A 22 -13.53 -2.96 17.06
N ASP A 23 -14.56 -3.50 16.41
CA ASP A 23 -15.96 -3.24 16.75
C ASP A 23 -16.53 -4.09 17.90
N SER A 24 -15.78 -5.07 18.42
CA SER A 24 -16.36 -6.08 19.32
C SER A 24 -16.08 -5.92 20.82
N SER A 25 -15.14 -5.07 21.28
CA SER A 25 -14.87 -5.00 22.74
C SER A 25 -14.14 -3.78 23.31
N SER A 26 -13.42 -2.96 22.54
CA SER A 26 -12.49 -1.98 23.14
C SER A 26 -13.02 -0.53 23.13
N ASN A 27 -13.09 0.10 24.31
CA ASN A 27 -13.26 1.57 24.45
C ASN A 27 -11.96 2.36 24.19
N GLU A 28 -10.83 1.67 23.96
CA GLU A 28 -9.53 2.28 23.62
C GLU A 28 -9.25 2.13 22.12
N ARG A 29 -8.94 3.25 21.45
CA ARG A 29 -8.49 3.26 20.06
C ARG A 29 -7.10 2.60 20.00
N PRO A 30 -6.91 1.51 19.25
CA PRO A 30 -5.60 0.89 19.12
C PRO A 30 -4.65 1.85 18.41
N ASP A 31 -3.41 1.90 18.87
CA ASP A 31 -2.38 2.73 18.26
C ASP A 31 -1.90 2.11 16.94
N ILE A 32 -2.56 2.48 15.84
CA ILE A 32 -2.20 2.09 14.47
C ILE A 32 -1.05 2.94 13.89
N SER A 33 -0.50 3.89 14.65
CA SER A 33 0.50 4.84 14.15
C SER A 33 1.77 4.14 13.67
N SER A 34 2.14 3.02 14.31
CA SER A 34 3.29 2.19 13.95
C SER A 34 3.12 1.57 12.56
N ILE A 35 1.94 0.99 12.29
CA ILE A 35 1.58 0.35 11.03
C ILE A 35 1.48 1.39 9.92
N GLN A 36 0.80 2.51 10.17
CA GLN A 36 0.71 3.61 9.21
C GLN A 36 2.09 4.17 8.84
N ARG A 37 2.99 4.30 9.82
CA ARG A 37 4.38 4.74 9.55
C ARG A 37 5.13 3.72 8.71
N ARG A 38 4.94 2.42 8.97
CA ARG A 38 5.55 1.34 8.19
C ARG A 38 5.05 1.34 6.75
N ILE A 39 3.73 1.43 6.52
CA ILE A 39 3.11 1.54 5.19
C ILE A 39 3.69 2.73 4.43
N LYS A 40 3.78 3.90 5.06
CA LYS A 40 4.38 5.11 4.44
C LYS A 40 5.84 4.89 4.07
N LYS A 41 6.63 4.25 4.93
CA LYS A 41 8.04 3.96 4.67
C LYS A 41 8.19 3.01 3.48
N VAL A 42 7.50 1.87 3.51
CA VAL A 42 7.57 0.86 2.44
C VAL A 42 7.07 1.43 1.10
N THR A 43 6.00 2.24 1.13
CA THR A 43 5.51 2.96 -0.06
C THR A 43 6.58 3.90 -0.61
N HIS A 44 7.22 4.69 0.25
CA HIS A 44 8.29 5.60 -0.18
C HIS A 44 9.49 4.84 -0.75
N ASP A 45 9.96 3.79 -0.07
CA ASP A 45 11.06 2.95 -0.54
C ASP A 45 10.73 2.32 -1.90
N MET A 46 9.49 1.89 -2.11
CA MET A 46 9.01 1.37 -3.39
C MET A 46 8.93 2.46 -4.47
N ASP A 47 8.47 3.66 -4.16
CA ASP A 47 8.37 4.76 -5.10
C ASP A 47 9.76 5.27 -5.53
N MET A 48 10.73 5.33 -4.60
CA MET A 48 12.12 5.71 -4.91
C MET A 48 12.81 4.81 -5.93
N CYS A 49 12.33 3.57 -6.09
CA CYS A 49 12.82 2.65 -7.10
C CYS A 49 12.45 3.05 -8.53
N TYR A 50 11.41 3.88 -8.70
CA TYR A 50 10.96 4.44 -9.97
C TYR A 50 11.42 5.89 -10.18
N GLY A 51 12.12 6.47 -9.20
CA GLY A 51 12.59 7.85 -9.20
C GLY A 51 11.83 8.75 -8.21
N MET A 52 12.19 10.03 -8.16
CA MET A 52 11.69 10.98 -7.14
C MET A 52 10.15 11.09 -7.09
N MET A 53 9.49 10.94 -8.24
CA MET A 53 8.02 11.05 -8.37
C MET A 53 7.31 9.70 -8.19
N GLY A 54 8.03 8.58 -8.06
CA GLY A 54 7.44 7.25 -8.06
C GLY A 54 7.01 6.74 -9.44
N SER A 55 6.21 5.68 -9.44
CA SER A 55 5.71 5.08 -10.68
C SER A 55 4.57 5.90 -11.27
N LEU A 56 4.52 6.00 -12.61
CA LEU A 56 3.40 6.61 -13.31
C LEU A 56 2.08 5.85 -13.08
N PHE A 57 2.15 4.57 -12.74
CA PHE A 57 0.98 3.71 -12.63
C PHE A 57 0.47 3.54 -11.19
N ARG A 58 1.35 3.70 -10.18
CA ARG A 58 0.99 3.49 -8.78
C ARG A 58 1.88 4.26 -7.81
N SER A 59 1.36 4.48 -6.62
CA SER A 59 2.15 4.81 -5.43
C SER A 59 1.69 3.86 -4.32
N GLY A 60 2.61 2.99 -3.88
CA GLY A 60 2.26 1.88 -2.98
C GLY A 60 1.17 0.96 -3.55
N SER A 61 0.15 0.67 -2.74
CA SER A 61 -1.01 -0.13 -3.13
C SER A 61 -2.06 0.63 -3.95
N ARG A 62 -1.90 1.95 -4.13
CA ARG A 62 -2.86 2.80 -4.83
C ARG A 62 -2.48 2.99 -6.29
N GLN A 63 -3.48 2.90 -7.19
CA GLN A 63 -3.29 3.23 -8.60
C GLN A 63 -3.36 4.75 -8.80
N THR A 64 -2.59 5.27 -9.75
CA THR A 64 -2.70 6.67 -10.17
C THR A 64 -3.95 6.89 -11.03
N LEU A 65 -4.33 8.15 -11.23
CA LEU A 65 -5.39 8.50 -12.18
C LEU A 65 -5.04 8.06 -13.60
N PHE A 66 -3.77 8.16 -13.99
CA PHE A 66 -3.28 7.68 -15.27
C PHE A 66 -3.53 6.17 -15.45
N ALA A 67 -3.16 5.35 -14.46
CA ALA A 67 -3.44 3.91 -14.51
C ALA A 67 -4.94 3.60 -14.54
N SER A 68 -5.76 4.41 -13.88
CA SER A 68 -7.21 4.21 -13.82
C SER A 68 -7.90 4.49 -15.18
N GLN A 69 -7.31 5.36 -16.00
CA GLN A 69 -7.82 5.72 -17.33
C GLN A 69 -7.35 4.78 -18.44
N LEU A 70 -6.33 3.95 -18.18
CA LEU A 70 -5.80 3.01 -19.17
C LEU A 70 -6.58 1.69 -19.24
N PRO A 71 -6.66 1.06 -20.42
CA PRO A 71 -7.20 -0.29 -20.56
C PRO A 71 -6.47 -1.26 -19.61
N LEU A 72 -7.21 -2.20 -19.00
CA LEU A 72 -6.67 -3.16 -18.03
C LEU A 72 -5.47 -3.95 -18.58
N GLN A 73 -5.45 -4.22 -19.89
CA GLN A 73 -4.39 -4.99 -20.55
C GLN A 73 -3.09 -4.20 -20.77
N SER A 74 -3.10 -2.89 -20.56
CA SER A 74 -1.94 -2.00 -20.72
C SER A 74 -1.28 -1.65 -19.38
N ARG A 75 -1.80 -2.16 -18.25
CA ARG A 75 -1.30 -1.84 -16.91
C ARG A 75 -0.19 -2.84 -16.55
N PRO A 76 1.01 -2.38 -16.18
CA PRO A 76 2.06 -3.28 -15.71
C PRO A 76 1.62 -3.99 -14.43
N CYS A 77 1.78 -5.32 -14.41
CA CYS A 77 1.53 -6.15 -13.25
C CYS A 77 2.45 -5.72 -12.11
N PRO A 78 1.95 -5.59 -10.85
CA PRO A 78 2.81 -5.31 -9.72
C PRO A 78 3.75 -6.51 -9.50
N GLY A 79 5.00 -6.42 -9.95
CA GLY A 79 6.02 -7.45 -9.74
C GLY A 79 6.83 -7.89 -10.97
N GLU A 80 6.53 -7.35 -12.17
CA GLU A 80 7.41 -7.51 -13.34
C GLU A 80 8.53 -6.46 -13.41
#